data_AF-A0A376EE28-F1
#
_entry.id   AF-A0A376EE28-F1
#
_cell.length_a   1.000
_cell.length_b   1.000
_cell.length_c   1.000
_cell.angle_alpha   90.00
_cell.angle_beta   90.00
_cell.angle_gamma   90.00
#
_symmetry.space_group_name_H-M   'P 1'
#
loop_
_entity.id
_entity.type
_entity.pdbx_description
1 polymer ?
#
loop_
_entity_poly.entity_id
_entity_poly.type
_entity_poly.pdbx_seq_one_letter_code
_entity_poly.pdbx_strand_id
1 'polypeptide(L)'
;MTNNSYLTFKNDELAKSKILAKELNISETDFINIQFWFDLLLLKHEEATSNHDEQLKVEKELETKFNEIISSEIERKSYLYILPKLLHYNNVFNDAFLRSLYVSRLGALLRDNLIPKLVNDKTIVYSPEDFFHVTVYLKDNYFVSPNSNFLEDILKIENVRGIFKQATIKVKFETLKNILHIIYQKTYHHDIICFKKILKLVSETDSELIGYLKNFQVENKQGCYKIIKDILNLDLFKDNWNDFEIKVQLISFFRYSQRC
;
A
#
# COMPACT_ATOMS: atom_id res chain seq x y z
N MET A 1 21.13 24.94 -0.01
CA MET A 1 20.94 23.87 -1.00
C MET A 1 19.48 23.45 -0.91
N THR A 2 18.65 23.91 -1.84
CA THR A 2 17.24 23.51 -1.89
C THR A 2 17.18 22.05 -2.33
N ASN A 3 16.84 21.17 -1.40
CA ASN A 3 16.67 19.74 -1.65
C ASN A 3 15.53 19.58 -2.67
N ASN A 4 15.80 19.14 -3.91
CA ASN A 4 14.74 18.91 -4.90
C ASN A 4 14.02 17.60 -4.51
N SER A 5 12.87 17.71 -3.84
CA SER A 5 12.06 16.57 -3.38
C SER A 5 11.66 15.63 -4.51
N TYR A 6 11.41 16.14 -5.72
CA TYR A 6 11.10 15.34 -6.90
C TYR A 6 12.29 14.51 -7.35
N LEU A 7 13.50 15.09 -7.38
CA LEU A 7 14.71 14.35 -7.73
C LEU A 7 15.04 13.29 -6.68
N THR A 8 14.91 13.62 -5.40
CA THR A 8 15.10 12.66 -4.30
C THR A 8 14.11 11.50 -4.41
N PHE A 9 12.81 11.79 -4.56
CA PHE A 9 11.78 10.77 -4.76
C PHE A 9 12.08 9.90 -5.96
N LYS A 10 12.39 10.50 -7.11
CA LYS A 10 12.68 9.77 -8.36
C LYS A 10 13.83 8.78 -8.19
N ASN A 11 14.91 9.18 -7.54
CA ASN A 11 16.08 8.33 -7.32
C ASN A 11 15.78 7.18 -6.35
N ASP A 12 15.13 7.49 -5.22
CA ASP A 12 14.78 6.49 -4.20
C ASP A 12 13.75 5.49 -4.75
N GLU A 13 12.75 5.97 -5.49
CA GLU A 13 11.73 5.15 -6.14
C GLU A 13 12.34 4.24 -7.20
N LEU A 14 13.21 4.77 -8.08
CA LEU A 14 13.89 3.98 -9.10
C LEU A 14 14.74 2.86 -8.50
N ALA A 15 15.43 3.12 -7.38
CA ALA A 15 16.22 2.10 -6.68
C ALA A 15 15.33 0.96 -6.16
N LYS A 16 14.21 1.30 -5.50
CA LYS A 16 13.22 0.31 -5.03
C LYS A 16 12.59 -0.47 -6.20
N SER A 17 12.25 0.23 -7.27
CA SER A 17 11.62 -0.35 -8.46
C SER A 17 12.51 -1.35 -9.19
N LYS A 18 13.81 -1.10 -9.29
CA LYS A 18 14.76 -2.08 -9.85
C LYS A 18 14.80 -3.38 -9.06
N ILE A 19 14.76 -3.29 -7.72
CA ILE A 19 14.70 -4.47 -6.86
C ILE A 19 13.39 -5.22 -7.12
N LEU A 20 12.25 -4.52 -7.06
CA LEU A 20 10.95 -5.14 -7.27
C LEU A 20 10.83 -5.81 -8.65
N ALA A 21 11.23 -5.12 -9.72
CA ALA A 21 11.19 -5.64 -11.08
C ALA A 21 12.02 -6.93 -11.23
N LYS A 22 13.18 -7.00 -10.56
CA LYS A 22 14.02 -8.20 -10.52
C LYS A 22 13.33 -9.35 -9.81
N GLU A 23 12.79 -9.13 -8.62
CA GLU A 23 12.11 -10.18 -7.84
C GLU A 23 10.85 -10.69 -8.57
N LEU A 24 10.17 -9.82 -9.29
CA LEU A 24 8.96 -10.13 -10.08
C LEU A 24 9.26 -10.64 -11.50
N ASN A 25 10.53 -10.82 -11.87
CA ASN A 25 10.98 -11.27 -13.19
C ASN A 25 10.39 -10.45 -14.35
N ILE A 26 10.33 -9.13 -14.19
CA ILE A 26 9.90 -8.20 -15.23
C ILE A 26 11.00 -8.09 -16.29
N SER A 27 10.62 -8.13 -17.57
CA SER A 27 11.57 -7.96 -18.66
C SER A 27 12.18 -6.55 -18.63
N GLU A 28 13.41 -6.40 -19.11
CA GLU A 28 14.05 -5.08 -19.18
C GLU A 28 13.24 -4.11 -20.05
N THR A 29 12.69 -4.60 -21.17
CA THR A 29 11.80 -3.83 -22.06
C THR A 29 10.55 -3.33 -21.33
N ASP A 30 9.83 -4.22 -20.63
CA ASP A 30 8.63 -3.86 -19.90
C ASP A 30 8.95 -2.88 -18.77
N PHE A 31 10.06 -3.11 -18.05
CA PHE A 31 10.52 -2.22 -17.00
C PHE A 31 10.78 -0.79 -17.54
N ILE A 32 11.46 -0.66 -18.68
CA ILE A 32 11.75 0.64 -19.31
C ILE A 32 10.45 1.33 -19.74
N ASN A 33 9.54 0.63 -20.43
CA ASN A 33 8.28 1.19 -20.90
C ASN A 33 7.41 1.69 -19.74
N ILE A 34 7.31 0.89 -18.67
CA ILE A 34 6.58 1.26 -17.46
C ILE A 34 7.26 2.45 -16.76
N GLN A 35 8.58 2.42 -16.60
CA GLN A 35 9.31 3.50 -15.94
C GLN A 35 9.17 4.83 -16.70
N PHE A 36 9.16 4.80 -18.04
CA PHE A 36 8.97 6.00 -18.85
C PHE A 36 7.62 6.68 -18.56
N TRP A 37 6.56 5.89 -18.40
CA TRP A 37 5.25 6.45 -18.05
C TRP A 37 5.21 7.05 -16.64
N PHE A 38 5.83 6.40 -15.66
CA PHE A 38 5.92 6.93 -14.30
C PHE A 38 6.80 8.20 -14.23
N ASP A 39 7.88 8.25 -15.00
CA ASP A 39 8.70 9.45 -15.15
C ASP A 39 7.90 10.62 -15.75
N LEU A 40 7.06 10.34 -16.76
CA LEU A 40 6.16 11.32 -17.35
C LEU A 40 5.08 11.77 -16.35
N LEU A 41 4.49 10.84 -15.60
CA LEU A 41 3.51 11.14 -14.56
C LEU A 41 4.11 12.08 -13.49
N LEU A 42 5.33 11.80 -13.04
CA LEU A 42 6.03 12.62 -12.05
C LEU A 42 6.32 14.02 -12.60
N LEU A 43 6.82 14.11 -13.84
CA LEU A 43 7.07 15.39 -14.51
C LEU A 43 5.79 16.23 -14.63
N LYS A 44 4.69 15.61 -15.06
CA LYS A 44 3.39 16.30 -15.15
C LYS A 44 2.84 16.74 -13.80
N HIS A 45 3.15 16.01 -12.73
CA HIS A 45 2.82 16.42 -11.37
C HIS A 45 3.66 17.62 -10.88
N GLU A 46 4.95 17.64 -11.23
CA GLU A 46 5.87 18.75 -10.95
C GLU A 46 5.43 20.04 -11.66
N GLU A 47 5.10 19.93 -12.96
CA GLU A 47 4.68 21.04 -13.82
C GLU A 47 3.22 21.49 -13.62
N ALA A 48 2.43 20.75 -12.83
CA ALA A 48 1.00 20.98 -12.72
C ALA A 48 0.66 22.38 -12.19
N THR A 49 -0.12 23.10 -13.01
CA THR A 49 -0.70 24.41 -12.68
C THR A 49 -2.02 24.23 -11.92
N SER A 50 -2.60 25.32 -11.39
CA SER A 50 -3.95 25.31 -10.81
C SER A 50 -5.07 25.37 -11.85
N ASN A 51 -4.74 25.40 -13.15
CA ASN A 51 -5.73 25.50 -14.23
C ASN A 51 -6.41 24.14 -14.45
N HIS A 52 -7.72 24.12 -14.29
CA HIS A 52 -8.52 22.92 -14.39
C HIS A 52 -8.51 22.27 -15.77
N ASP A 53 -8.61 23.07 -16.84
CA ASP A 53 -8.68 22.57 -18.21
C ASP A 53 -7.32 22.01 -18.68
N GLU A 54 -6.22 22.63 -18.23
CA GLU A 54 -4.88 22.09 -18.45
C GLU A 54 -4.70 20.75 -17.74
N GLN A 55 -5.09 20.66 -16.47
CA GLN A 55 -5.05 19.41 -15.71
C GLN A 55 -5.91 18.31 -16.35
N LEU A 56 -7.10 18.64 -16.88
CA LEU A 56 -7.96 17.68 -17.59
C LEU A 56 -7.32 17.16 -18.89
N LYS A 57 -6.62 18.03 -19.64
CA LYS A 57 -5.88 17.61 -20.85
C LYS A 57 -4.75 16.65 -20.48
N VAL A 58 -3.99 16.98 -19.44
CA VAL A 58 -2.88 16.15 -18.94
C VAL A 58 -3.39 14.80 -18.43
N GLU A 59 -4.50 14.77 -17.68
CA GLU A 59 -5.14 13.53 -17.23
C GLU A 59 -5.47 12.60 -18.42
N LYS A 60 -6.13 13.14 -19.45
CA LYS A 60 -6.48 12.36 -20.66
C LYS A 60 -5.26 11.86 -21.41
N GLU A 61 -4.24 12.71 -21.58
CA GLU A 61 -2.98 12.33 -22.24
C GLU A 61 -2.30 11.16 -21.52
N LEU A 62 -2.18 11.26 -20.19
CA LEU A 62 -1.57 10.22 -19.36
C LEU A 62 -2.40 8.93 -19.38
N GLU A 63 -3.72 9.02 -19.33
CA GLU A 63 -4.61 7.86 -19.44
C GLU A 63 -4.45 7.17 -20.81
N THR A 64 -4.44 7.93 -21.90
CA THR A 64 -4.24 7.37 -23.25
C THR A 64 -2.91 6.63 -23.35
N LYS A 65 -1.81 7.26 -22.93
CA LYS A 65 -0.47 6.63 -22.91
C LYS A 65 -0.42 5.40 -22.01
N PHE A 66 -1.09 5.43 -20.86
CA PHE A 66 -1.16 4.26 -19.98
C PHE A 66 -1.87 3.09 -20.67
N ASN A 67 -2.99 3.37 -21.33
CA ASN A 67 -3.77 2.37 -22.05
C ASN A 67 -3.00 1.77 -23.24
N GLU A 68 -2.21 2.58 -23.96
CA GLU A 68 -1.30 2.11 -25.02
C GLU A 68 -0.29 1.10 -24.48
N ILE A 69 0.37 1.44 -23.36
CA ILE A 69 1.35 0.57 -22.70
C ILE A 69 0.73 -0.77 -22.33
N ILE A 70 -0.37 -0.78 -21.57
CA ILE A 70 -0.98 -2.02 -21.08
C ILE A 70 -1.62 -2.84 -22.22
N SER A 71 -2.07 -2.20 -23.30
CA SER A 71 -2.76 -2.93 -24.38
C SER A 71 -1.81 -3.62 -25.36
N SER A 72 -0.56 -3.14 -25.49
CA SER A 72 0.30 -3.59 -26.58
C SER A 72 1.81 -3.58 -26.32
N GLU A 73 2.30 -2.82 -25.34
CA GLU A 73 3.75 -2.60 -25.19
C GLU A 73 4.41 -3.43 -24.10
N ILE A 74 3.62 -4.12 -23.26
CA ILE A 74 4.12 -4.95 -22.16
C ILE A 74 3.39 -6.28 -22.07
N GLU A 75 4.02 -7.25 -21.41
CA GLU A 75 3.37 -8.51 -21.08
C GLU A 75 2.36 -8.32 -19.94
N ARG A 76 1.24 -9.06 -19.99
CA ARG A 76 0.21 -9.03 -18.93
C ARG A 76 0.78 -9.35 -17.55
N LYS A 77 1.81 -10.21 -17.47
CA LYS A 77 2.47 -10.53 -16.20
C LYS A 77 3.01 -9.26 -15.53
N SER A 78 3.43 -8.25 -16.29
CA SER A 78 4.02 -7.02 -15.75
C SER A 78 3.03 -6.12 -15.01
N TYR A 79 1.73 -6.43 -15.05
CA TYR A 79 0.71 -5.68 -14.31
C TYR A 79 0.88 -5.81 -12.80
N LEU A 80 1.45 -6.92 -12.32
CA LEU A 80 1.77 -7.12 -10.90
C LEU A 80 2.89 -6.19 -10.40
N TYR A 81 3.67 -5.60 -11.31
CA TYR A 81 4.65 -4.55 -11.02
C TYR A 81 4.05 -3.14 -11.14
N ILE A 82 3.09 -2.91 -12.05
CA ILE A 82 2.44 -1.60 -12.22
C ILE A 82 1.61 -1.22 -11.01
N LEU A 83 0.76 -2.13 -10.53
CA LEU A 83 -0.17 -1.84 -9.44
C LEU A 83 0.52 -1.29 -8.18
N PRO A 84 1.56 -1.93 -7.60
CA PRO A 84 2.24 -1.37 -6.44
C PRO A 84 2.88 0.00 -6.70
N LYS A 85 3.40 0.26 -7.92
CA LYS A 85 3.89 1.60 -8.25
C LYS A 85 2.78 2.64 -8.26
N LEU A 86 1.61 2.34 -8.83
CA LEU A 86 0.46 3.25 -8.78
C LEU A 86 0.05 3.57 -7.33
N LEU A 87 0.02 2.55 -6.45
CA LEU A 87 -0.27 2.76 -5.03
C LEU A 87 0.76 3.68 -4.36
N HIS A 88 2.05 3.47 -4.63
CA HIS A 88 3.11 4.29 -4.06
C HIS A 88 3.05 5.74 -4.55
N TYR A 89 2.90 5.95 -5.86
CA TYR A 89 2.75 7.29 -6.44
C TYR A 89 1.49 7.99 -5.93
N ASN A 90 0.36 7.29 -5.82
CA ASN A 90 -0.86 7.87 -5.25
C ASN A 90 -0.67 8.25 -3.77
N ASN A 91 0.06 7.45 -2.99
CA ASN A 91 0.39 7.81 -1.63
C ASN A 91 1.22 9.10 -1.55
N VAL A 92 2.25 9.22 -2.38
CA VAL A 92 3.15 10.37 -2.41
C VAL A 92 2.48 11.62 -2.98
N PHE A 93 1.62 11.51 -3.99
CA PHE A 93 0.87 12.66 -4.52
C PHE A 93 -0.15 13.22 -3.52
N ASN A 94 -0.56 12.41 -2.56
CA ASN A 94 -1.43 12.82 -1.46
C ASN A 94 -0.66 13.11 -0.16
N ASP A 95 0.67 13.04 -0.17
CA ASP A 95 1.50 13.50 0.93
C ASP A 95 2.02 14.92 0.69
N ALA A 96 2.71 15.47 1.69
CA ALA A 96 3.30 16.82 1.61
C ALA A 96 4.79 16.81 1.24
N PHE A 97 5.36 15.66 0.86
CA PHE A 97 6.78 15.50 0.57
C PHE A 97 7.16 16.16 -0.77
N LEU A 98 6.40 15.90 -1.83
CA LEU A 98 6.68 16.48 -3.15
C LEU A 98 6.27 17.95 -3.23
N ARG A 99 5.01 18.25 -2.89
CA ARG A 99 4.44 19.60 -2.88
C ARG A 99 3.28 19.67 -1.90
N SER A 100 3.00 20.87 -1.37
CA SER A 100 1.88 21.09 -0.44
C SER A 100 0.51 21.15 -1.13
N LEU A 101 0.46 21.59 -2.39
CA LEU A 101 -0.77 21.71 -3.15
C LEU A 101 -1.08 20.44 -3.92
N TYR A 102 -2.20 19.81 -3.58
CA TYR A 102 -2.72 18.62 -4.25
C TYR A 102 -3.12 18.89 -5.71
N VAL A 103 -2.74 17.98 -6.62
CA VAL A 103 -3.09 18.03 -8.04
C VAL A 103 -4.31 17.13 -8.30
N SER A 104 -5.50 17.73 -8.26
CA SER A 104 -6.75 16.98 -8.18
C SER A 104 -7.01 16.01 -9.33
N ARG A 105 -6.71 16.41 -10.58
CA ARG A 105 -6.94 15.53 -11.73
C ARG A 105 -5.94 14.38 -11.85
N LEU A 106 -4.69 14.57 -11.44
CA LEU A 106 -3.74 13.46 -11.38
C LEU A 106 -4.09 12.48 -10.25
N GLY A 107 -4.54 12.98 -9.11
CA GLY A 107 -5.05 12.11 -8.06
C GLY A 107 -6.33 11.35 -8.49
N ALA A 108 -7.24 11.99 -9.24
CA ALA A 108 -8.41 11.32 -9.83
C ALA A 108 -8.01 10.22 -10.83
N LEU A 109 -7.03 10.50 -11.72
CA LEU A 109 -6.48 9.51 -12.64
C LEU A 109 -6.00 8.26 -11.91
N LEU A 110 -5.25 8.42 -10.82
CA LEU A 110 -4.75 7.28 -10.06
C LEU A 110 -5.87 6.60 -9.25
N ARG A 111 -6.52 7.36 -8.36
CA ARG A 111 -7.44 6.84 -7.34
C ARG A 111 -8.78 6.37 -7.90
N ASP A 112 -9.35 7.11 -8.83
CA ASP A 112 -10.72 6.87 -9.30
C ASP A 112 -10.74 6.05 -10.60
N ASN A 113 -9.59 5.90 -11.26
CA ASN A 113 -9.49 5.26 -12.57
C ASN A 113 -8.49 4.09 -12.59
N LEU A 114 -7.17 4.35 -12.58
CA LEU A 114 -6.16 3.32 -12.85
C LEU A 114 -6.05 2.27 -11.72
N ILE A 115 -6.00 2.70 -10.45
CA ILE A 115 -5.90 1.79 -9.30
C ILE A 115 -7.12 0.87 -9.21
N PRO A 116 -8.38 1.37 -9.23
CA PRO A 116 -9.55 0.50 -9.17
C PRO A 116 -9.60 -0.52 -10.32
N LYS A 117 -9.18 -0.14 -11.54
CA LYS A 117 -9.13 -1.06 -12.68
C LYS A 117 -8.23 -2.26 -12.38
N LEU A 118 -7.01 -2.04 -11.91
CA LEU A 118 -6.04 -3.12 -11.65
C LEU A 118 -6.26 -3.86 -10.32
N VAL A 119 -6.66 -3.17 -9.24
CA VAL A 119 -6.93 -3.82 -7.95
C VAL A 119 -8.05 -4.86 -8.08
N ASN A 120 -9.09 -4.54 -8.86
CA ASN A 120 -10.23 -5.44 -9.07
C ASN A 120 -10.00 -6.47 -10.19
N ASP A 121 -8.92 -6.35 -10.97
CA ASP A 121 -8.60 -7.30 -12.04
C ASP A 121 -8.06 -8.62 -11.47
N LYS A 122 -8.96 -9.62 -11.39
CA LYS A 122 -8.65 -10.98 -10.90
C LYS A 122 -7.70 -11.75 -11.82
N THR A 123 -7.44 -11.28 -13.03
CA THR A 123 -6.50 -11.92 -13.95
C THR A 123 -5.05 -11.60 -13.64
N ILE A 124 -4.79 -10.57 -12.81
CA ILE A 124 -3.48 -10.32 -12.24
C ILE A 124 -3.30 -11.31 -11.09
N VAL A 125 -2.56 -12.38 -11.35
CA VAL A 125 -2.29 -13.45 -10.38
C VAL A 125 -1.00 -13.14 -9.64
N TYR A 126 -1.09 -13.10 -8.31
CA TYR A 126 0.07 -13.01 -7.43
C TYR A 126 0.28 -14.38 -6.78
N SER A 127 1.51 -14.89 -6.84
CA SER A 127 1.94 -15.87 -5.85
C SER A 127 2.11 -15.21 -4.47
N PRO A 128 2.13 -15.99 -3.38
CA PRO A 128 2.50 -15.49 -2.07
C PRO A 128 3.85 -14.74 -2.06
N GLU A 129 4.82 -15.24 -2.80
CA GLU A 129 6.15 -14.65 -2.95
C GLU A 129 6.09 -13.31 -3.70
N ASP A 130 5.35 -13.22 -4.81
CA ASP A 130 5.16 -11.95 -5.53
C ASP A 130 4.56 -10.90 -4.60
N PHE A 131 3.55 -11.27 -3.82
CA PHE A 131 2.90 -10.34 -2.90
C PHE A 131 3.81 -9.94 -1.74
N PHE A 132 4.63 -10.86 -1.23
CA PHE A 132 5.69 -10.53 -0.28
C PHE A 132 6.62 -9.46 -0.84
N HIS A 133 7.16 -9.63 -2.05
CA HIS A 133 8.05 -8.65 -2.68
C HIS A 133 7.36 -7.30 -2.92
N VAL A 134 6.08 -7.32 -3.31
CA VAL A 134 5.26 -6.11 -3.38
C VAL A 134 5.18 -5.40 -2.03
N THR A 135 4.92 -6.12 -0.93
CA THR A 135 4.88 -5.46 0.38
C THR A 135 6.24 -4.96 0.84
N VAL A 136 7.35 -5.61 0.45
CA VAL A 136 8.71 -5.09 0.70
C VAL A 136 8.92 -3.75 -0.02
N TYR A 137 8.47 -3.63 -1.27
CA TYR A 137 8.54 -2.36 -2.02
C TYR A 137 7.71 -1.24 -1.37
N LEU A 138 6.52 -1.57 -0.87
CA LEU A 138 5.57 -0.58 -0.31
C LEU A 138 5.82 -0.18 1.15
N LYS A 139 6.66 -0.92 1.89
CA LYS A 139 6.72 -0.76 3.35
C LYS A 139 7.27 0.58 3.81
N ASP A 140 8.27 1.14 3.12
CA ASP A 140 9.02 2.33 3.56
C ASP A 140 8.52 3.59 2.84
N ASN A 141 7.92 4.53 3.56
CA ASN A 141 7.32 5.74 2.99
C ASN A 141 7.81 6.99 3.73
N TYR A 142 7.93 8.13 3.03
CA TYR A 142 8.20 9.42 3.66
C TYR A 142 7.06 9.85 4.57
N PHE A 143 5.84 9.60 4.12
CA PHE A 143 4.60 9.80 4.87
C PHE A 143 3.54 8.86 4.29
N VAL A 144 2.69 8.28 5.14
CA VAL A 144 1.55 7.50 4.65
C VAL A 144 0.31 8.37 4.69
N SER A 145 -0.15 8.80 3.52
CA SER A 145 -1.26 9.73 3.40
C SER A 145 -2.58 9.12 3.89
N PRO A 146 -3.41 9.87 4.64
CA PRO A 146 -4.75 9.44 4.99
C PRO A 146 -5.73 9.48 3.79
N ASN A 147 -5.37 10.16 2.70
CA ASN A 147 -6.26 10.40 1.56
C ASN A 147 -6.01 9.44 0.37
N SER A 148 -4.98 8.61 0.44
CA SER A 148 -4.53 7.77 -0.68
C SER A 148 -5.17 6.37 -0.73
N ASN A 149 -5.96 5.98 0.27
CA ASN A 149 -6.46 4.60 0.44
C ASN A 149 -5.34 3.54 0.45
N PHE A 150 -4.09 3.92 0.74
CA PHE A 150 -2.91 3.09 0.50
C PHE A 150 -2.98 1.72 1.18
N LEU A 151 -3.30 1.69 2.48
CA LEU A 151 -3.44 0.44 3.22
C LEU A 151 -4.68 -0.35 2.79
N GLU A 152 -5.80 0.34 2.52
CA GLU A 152 -7.03 -0.29 2.05
C GLU A 152 -6.82 -1.04 0.75
N ASP A 153 -6.12 -0.43 -0.21
CA ASP A 153 -5.88 -1.02 -1.52
C ASP A 153 -4.86 -2.18 -1.45
N ILE A 154 -3.82 -2.08 -0.62
CA ILE A 154 -2.91 -3.21 -0.34
C ILE A 154 -3.68 -4.41 0.21
N LEU A 155 -4.54 -4.20 1.22
CA LEU A 155 -5.35 -5.27 1.79
C LEU A 155 -6.43 -5.79 0.83
N LYS A 156 -6.88 -4.94 -0.11
CA LYS A 156 -7.82 -5.32 -1.15
C LYS A 156 -7.17 -6.24 -2.20
N ILE A 157 -5.88 -6.06 -2.51
CA ILE A 157 -5.12 -6.99 -3.35
C ILE A 157 -5.20 -8.40 -2.78
N GLU A 158 -4.89 -8.56 -1.49
CA GLU A 158 -5.01 -9.82 -0.76
C GLU A 158 -6.45 -10.35 -0.80
N ASN A 159 -7.43 -9.54 -0.37
CA ASN A 159 -8.81 -10.02 -0.23
C ASN A 159 -9.42 -10.52 -1.55
N VAL A 160 -9.23 -9.77 -2.64
CA VAL A 160 -9.80 -10.10 -3.97
C VAL A 160 -9.23 -11.41 -4.52
N ARG A 161 -7.98 -11.74 -4.16
CA ARG A 161 -7.21 -12.86 -4.75
C ARG A 161 -7.02 -14.03 -3.79
N GLY A 162 -7.21 -13.82 -2.48
CA GLY A 162 -7.00 -14.82 -1.43
C GLY A 162 -5.57 -15.38 -1.42
N ILE A 163 -4.56 -14.52 -1.55
CA ILE A 163 -3.16 -14.92 -1.73
C ILE A 163 -2.67 -15.67 -0.49
N PHE A 164 -3.04 -15.23 0.71
CA PHE A 164 -2.65 -15.90 1.95
C PHE A 164 -3.25 -17.29 2.15
N LYS A 165 -4.27 -17.68 1.38
CA LYS A 165 -4.77 -19.07 1.42
C LYS A 165 -3.78 -20.08 0.86
N GLN A 166 -2.83 -19.61 0.05
CA GLN A 166 -1.80 -20.42 -0.61
C GLN A 166 -0.40 -20.18 0.00
N ALA A 167 -0.28 -19.20 0.90
CA ALA A 167 0.99 -18.81 1.49
C ALA A 167 1.44 -19.80 2.58
N THR A 168 2.75 -20.00 2.66
CA THR A 168 3.35 -20.61 3.86
C THR A 168 3.20 -19.67 5.05
N ILE A 169 3.20 -20.23 6.28
CA ILE A 169 3.11 -19.44 7.52
C ILE A 169 4.20 -18.36 7.55
N LYS A 170 5.42 -18.69 7.13
CA LYS A 170 6.56 -17.77 7.09
C LYS A 170 6.33 -16.60 6.11
N VAL A 171 5.89 -16.89 4.89
CA VAL A 171 5.64 -15.85 3.87
C VAL A 171 4.50 -14.94 4.30
N LYS A 172 3.41 -15.52 4.83
CA LYS A 172 2.29 -14.76 5.39
C LYS A 172 2.73 -13.85 6.54
N PHE A 173 3.53 -14.37 7.47
CA PHE A 173 4.05 -13.60 8.60
C PHE A 173 4.88 -12.39 8.15
N GLU A 174 5.88 -12.60 7.29
CA GLU A 174 6.74 -11.50 6.82
C GLU A 174 5.97 -10.49 5.95
N THR A 175 5.01 -10.95 5.15
CA THR A 175 4.13 -10.06 4.37
C THR A 175 3.28 -9.18 5.28
N LEU A 176 2.61 -9.76 6.28
CA LEU A 176 1.81 -9.00 7.24
C LEU A 176 2.66 -8.07 8.10
N LYS A 177 3.89 -8.45 8.42
CA LYS A 177 4.86 -7.60 9.12
C LYS A 177 5.24 -6.36 8.30
N ASN A 178 5.45 -6.50 6.98
CA ASN A 178 5.64 -5.35 6.09
C ASN A 178 4.42 -4.42 6.08
N ILE A 179 3.20 -4.97 6.02
CA ILE A 179 1.96 -4.15 6.06
C ILE A 179 1.80 -3.47 7.43
N LEU A 180 2.11 -4.16 8.53
CA LEU A 180 2.11 -3.59 9.88
C LEU A 180 3.17 -2.49 10.01
N HIS A 181 4.29 -2.58 9.29
CA HIS A 181 5.30 -1.52 9.26
C HIS A 181 4.77 -0.22 8.64
N ILE A 182 3.92 -0.31 7.60
CA ILE A 182 3.23 0.85 7.03
C ILE A 182 2.30 1.49 8.08
N ILE A 183 1.58 0.68 8.86
CA ILE A 183 0.74 1.18 9.98
C ILE A 183 1.62 1.83 11.06
N TYR A 184 2.78 1.26 11.36
CA TYR A 184 3.71 1.81 12.35
C TYR A 184 4.15 3.25 12.00
N GLN A 185 4.40 3.52 10.71
CA GLN A 185 4.79 4.85 10.19
C GLN A 185 3.66 5.90 10.26
N LYS A 186 2.43 5.51 10.62
CA LYS A 186 1.31 6.44 10.67
C LYS A 186 1.31 7.24 11.96
N THR A 187 1.21 8.56 11.80
CA THR A 187 1.16 9.52 12.91
C THR A 187 -0.27 9.83 13.40
N TYR A 188 -1.33 9.40 12.68
CA TYR A 188 -2.74 9.67 13.00
C TYR A 188 -3.65 8.42 12.98
N HIS A 189 -4.75 8.48 13.73
CA HIS A 189 -5.54 7.33 14.23
C HIS A 189 -6.61 6.73 13.29
N HIS A 190 -6.60 7.04 11.99
CA HIS A 190 -7.71 6.68 11.09
C HIS A 190 -7.68 5.26 10.50
N ASP A 191 -6.63 4.47 10.76
CA ASP A 191 -6.41 3.16 10.10
C ASP A 191 -6.71 1.93 10.95
N ILE A 192 -7.44 2.11 12.06
CA ILE A 192 -7.92 1.01 12.89
C ILE A 192 -8.74 0.02 12.06
N ILE A 193 -9.47 0.49 11.03
CA ILE A 193 -10.16 -0.40 10.09
C ILE A 193 -9.18 -1.37 9.44
N CYS A 194 -8.08 -0.86 8.88
CA CYS A 194 -7.07 -1.68 8.20
C CYS A 194 -6.36 -2.61 9.18
N PHE A 195 -6.06 -2.14 10.40
CA PHE A 195 -5.54 -3.00 11.45
C PHE A 195 -6.50 -4.15 11.81
N LYS A 196 -7.80 -3.86 11.95
CA LYS A 196 -8.83 -4.90 12.19
C LYS A 196 -8.94 -5.88 11.04
N LYS A 197 -8.77 -5.45 9.79
CA LYS A 197 -8.72 -6.35 8.64
C LYS A 197 -7.52 -7.29 8.75
N ILE A 198 -6.35 -6.80 9.18
CA ILE A 198 -5.16 -7.64 9.44
C ILE A 198 -5.43 -8.68 10.53
N LEU A 199 -6.05 -8.29 11.65
CA LEU A 199 -6.38 -9.24 12.73
C LEU A 199 -7.26 -10.40 12.24
N LYS A 200 -8.16 -10.15 11.29
CA LYS A 200 -9.02 -11.17 10.68
C LYS A 200 -8.29 -12.13 9.73
N LEU A 201 -7.06 -11.81 9.33
CA LEU A 201 -6.24 -12.67 8.48
C LEU A 201 -5.44 -13.69 9.30
N VAL A 202 -5.34 -13.53 10.63
CA VAL A 202 -4.60 -14.43 11.52
C VAL A 202 -5.37 -15.74 11.71
N SER A 203 -4.67 -16.86 11.70
CA SER A 203 -5.19 -18.20 12.00
C SER A 203 -4.48 -18.82 13.21
N GLU A 204 -5.05 -19.89 13.77
CA GLU A 204 -4.51 -20.63 14.92
C GLU A 204 -3.04 -21.05 14.76
N THR A 205 -2.62 -21.35 13.54
CA THR A 205 -1.25 -21.73 13.20
C THR A 205 -0.24 -20.57 13.22
N ASP A 206 -0.69 -19.31 13.25
CA ASP A 206 0.17 -18.12 13.15
C ASP A 206 0.73 -17.66 14.52
N SER A 207 1.25 -18.59 15.31
CA SER A 207 1.73 -18.34 16.67
C SER A 207 2.75 -17.19 16.77
N GLU A 208 3.68 -17.10 15.82
CA GLU A 208 4.69 -16.03 15.76
C GLU A 208 4.07 -14.66 15.47
N LEU A 209 3.10 -14.59 14.56
CA LEU A 209 2.38 -13.36 14.26
C LEU A 209 1.55 -12.89 15.45
N ILE A 210 0.89 -13.81 16.17
CA ILE A 210 0.17 -13.51 17.41
C ILE A 210 1.14 -12.89 18.43
N GLY A 211 2.33 -13.49 18.60
CA GLY A 211 3.38 -12.95 19.46
C GLY A 211 3.85 -11.55 19.03
N TYR A 212 4.00 -11.32 17.73
CA TYR A 212 4.35 -10.01 17.17
C TYR A 212 3.27 -8.96 17.47
N LEU A 213 1.99 -9.28 17.23
CA LEU A 213 0.85 -8.38 17.42
C LEU A 213 0.71 -7.91 18.88
N LYS A 214 1.01 -8.77 19.87
CA LYS A 214 1.00 -8.40 21.30
C LYS A 214 1.98 -7.26 21.62
N ASN A 215 3.09 -7.20 20.89
CA ASN A 215 4.15 -6.21 21.08
C ASN A 215 4.02 -5.01 20.13
N PHE A 216 3.12 -5.07 19.15
CA PHE A 216 2.95 -4.03 18.15
C PHE A 216 2.53 -2.71 18.80
N GLN A 217 3.15 -1.62 18.35
CA GLN A 217 2.82 -0.26 18.72
C GLN A 217 3.12 0.66 17.54
N VAL A 218 2.28 1.65 17.31
CA VAL A 218 2.54 2.73 16.34
C VAL A 218 3.58 3.71 16.90
N GLU A 219 4.24 4.47 16.01
CA GLU A 219 5.35 5.36 16.37
C GLU A 219 5.00 6.37 17.49
N ASN A 220 3.80 6.98 17.41
CA ASN A 220 3.35 7.97 18.38
C ASN A 220 2.93 7.40 19.75
N LYS A 221 2.82 6.06 19.88
CA LYS A 221 2.40 5.32 21.10
C LYS A 221 1.11 5.81 21.77
N GLN A 222 0.19 6.41 21.00
CA GLN A 222 -1.01 7.06 21.52
C GLN A 222 -2.30 6.57 20.85
N GLY A 223 -3.44 7.01 21.39
CA GLY A 223 -4.78 6.75 20.86
C GLY A 223 -5.20 5.28 20.91
N CYS A 224 -6.03 4.89 19.95
CA CYS A 224 -6.66 3.57 19.90
C CYS A 224 -5.67 2.40 19.86
N TYR A 225 -4.46 2.59 19.31
CA TYR A 225 -3.45 1.53 19.27
C TYR A 225 -2.90 1.19 20.66
N LYS A 226 -2.91 2.13 21.61
CA LYS A 226 -2.60 1.83 23.01
C LYS A 226 -3.64 0.91 23.63
N ILE A 227 -4.93 1.23 23.47
CA ILE A 227 -6.03 0.40 23.98
C ILE A 227 -6.00 -0.99 23.33
N ILE A 228 -5.77 -1.06 22.02
CA ILE A 228 -5.62 -2.34 21.30
C ILE A 228 -4.46 -3.15 21.88
N LYS A 229 -3.30 -2.53 22.13
CA LYS A 229 -2.15 -3.18 22.75
C LYS A 229 -2.49 -3.71 24.14
N ASP A 230 -3.17 -2.91 24.96
CA ASP A 230 -3.57 -3.30 26.31
C ASP A 230 -4.50 -4.54 26.26
N ILE A 231 -5.46 -4.57 25.32
CA ILE A 231 -6.35 -5.72 25.11
C ILE A 231 -5.60 -6.95 24.64
N LEU A 232 -4.68 -6.80 23.69
CA LEU A 232 -3.87 -7.91 23.19
C LEU A 232 -3.01 -8.55 24.29
N ASN A 233 -2.68 -7.79 25.34
CA ASN A 233 -1.88 -8.24 26.48
C ASN A 233 -2.69 -8.68 27.72
N LEU A 234 -4.03 -8.66 27.69
CA LEU A 234 -4.84 -9.26 28.75
C LEU A 234 -4.59 -10.76 28.85
N ASP A 235 -4.68 -11.37 30.03
CA ASP A 235 -4.59 -12.83 30.18
C ASP A 235 -6.01 -13.37 30.45
N LEU A 236 -6.74 -13.75 29.38
CA LEU A 236 -8.15 -14.14 29.48
C LEU A 236 -8.32 -15.67 29.48
N PHE A 237 -7.54 -16.37 28.67
CA PHE A 237 -7.61 -17.82 28.53
C PHE A 237 -6.22 -18.44 28.41
N LYS A 238 -6.08 -19.68 28.90
CA LYS A 238 -4.82 -20.45 28.78
C LYS A 238 -4.51 -20.89 27.35
N ASP A 239 -5.56 -21.15 26.56
CA ASP A 239 -5.40 -21.50 25.15
C ASP A 239 -5.12 -20.25 24.34
N ASN A 240 -3.95 -20.20 23.68
CA ASN A 240 -3.46 -19.00 23.01
C ASN A 240 -4.34 -18.56 21.83
N TRP A 241 -5.02 -19.49 21.16
CA TRP A 241 -5.91 -19.17 20.04
C TRP A 241 -7.26 -18.63 20.51
N ASN A 242 -7.92 -19.32 21.44
CA ASN A 242 -9.18 -18.84 22.03
C ASN A 242 -9.01 -17.48 22.73
N ASP A 243 -7.88 -17.29 23.42
CA ASP A 243 -7.49 -16.00 24.00
C ASP A 243 -7.38 -14.92 22.92
N PHE A 244 -6.67 -15.19 21.82
CA PHE A 244 -6.53 -14.28 20.70
C PHE A 244 -7.88 -13.97 20.02
N GLU A 245 -8.71 -14.98 19.74
CA GLU A 245 -9.99 -14.83 19.06
C GLU A 245 -10.94 -13.91 19.86
N ILE A 246 -11.08 -14.14 21.17
CA ILE A 246 -11.90 -13.28 22.04
C ILE A 246 -11.36 -11.85 22.05
N LYS A 247 -10.04 -11.65 22.10
CA LYS A 247 -9.44 -10.30 22.03
C LYS A 247 -9.73 -9.61 20.70
N VAL A 248 -9.68 -10.32 19.58
CA VAL A 248 -10.05 -9.79 18.27
C VAL A 248 -11.53 -9.39 18.25
N GLN A 249 -12.43 -10.18 18.86
CA GLN A 249 -13.84 -9.82 19.02
C GLN A 249 -13.99 -8.54 19.86
N LEU A 250 -13.31 -8.43 21.00
CA LEU A 250 -13.29 -7.20 21.82
C LEU A 250 -12.82 -5.99 21.03
N ILE A 251 -11.73 -6.13 20.27
CA ILE A 251 -11.20 -5.06 19.42
C ILE A 251 -12.21 -4.67 18.33
N SER A 252 -12.96 -5.64 17.79
CA SER A 252 -13.96 -5.38 16.75
C SER A 252 -15.04 -4.40 17.22
N PHE A 253 -15.41 -4.42 18.51
CA PHE A 253 -16.42 -3.54 19.11
C PHE A 253 -16.00 -2.07 19.21
N PHE A 254 -14.72 -1.72 19.07
CA PHE A 254 -14.32 -0.31 18.97
C PHE A 254 -14.88 0.33 17.69
N ARG A 255 -16.07 0.91 17.76
CA ARG A 255 -16.59 1.80 16.73
C ARG A 255 -15.93 3.17 16.86
N TYR A 256 -15.82 3.87 15.74
CA TYR A 256 -15.36 5.25 15.63
C TYR A 256 -16.01 6.17 16.67
N SER A 257 -15.43 6.31 17.86
CA SER A 257 -15.59 7.56 18.58
C SER A 257 -14.69 8.56 17.86
N GLN A 258 -15.26 9.64 17.34
CA GLN A 258 -14.55 10.77 16.73
C GLN A 258 -13.64 11.53 17.74
N ARG A 259 -13.18 10.87 18.81
CA ARG A 259 -12.40 11.45 19.91
C ARG A 259 -11.38 10.42 20.43
N CYS A 260 -10.49 10.01 19.55
CA CYS A 260 -9.15 9.54 19.91
C CYS A 260 -8.17 10.23 18.98
#